data_AF-A0A1E3YEW5-F1
#
_entry.id   AF-A0A1E3YEW5-F1
#
_cell.length_a   1.000
_cell.length_b   1.000
_cell.length_c   1.000
_cell.angle_alpha   90.00
_cell.angle_beta   90.00
_cell.angle_gamma   90.00
#
_symmetry.space_group_name_H-M   'P 1'
#
loop_
_entity.id
_entity.type
_entity.pdbx_description
1 polymer ?
#
loop_
_entity_poly.entity_id
_entity_poly.type
_entity_poly.pdbx_seq_one_letter_code
_entity_poly.pdbx_strand_id
1 'polypeptide(L)'
;MRALLPTVVLVATAVAWLPADQTPAASGGTRRRVTTEHTCAAPLGSGAKTRRPFCDIITGSPAESVSVTIPAHTGTATLLFDLHNRFGVPRLSGYPGASYVRHEAVIRVVRDDGGVIGRAAVIREFRTPADLFDQLTGGGLPGGVKGVAPGPPEAVRFTLPAGITTAGIVGDSLRVRTATGGDETYDAPGRPVAIVSNIRLEYRPR
;
A
#
# COMPACT_ATOMS: atom_id res chain seq x y z
N MET A 1 25.41 -92.71 -25.15
CA MET A 1 25.36 -91.76 -24.01
C MET A 1 24.07 -90.95 -24.13
N ARG A 2 23.05 -91.27 -23.32
CA ARG A 2 21.76 -90.55 -23.28
C ARG A 2 21.74 -89.73 -21.99
N ALA A 3 21.69 -88.41 -22.11
CA ALA A 3 21.58 -87.50 -20.96
C ALA A 3 20.10 -87.12 -20.74
N LEU A 4 19.63 -87.36 -19.52
CA LEU A 4 18.32 -86.93 -19.02
C LEU A 4 18.39 -85.47 -18.57
N LEU A 5 17.44 -84.64 -19.01
CA LEU A 5 17.24 -83.27 -18.53
C LEU A 5 16.23 -83.27 -17.37
N PRO A 6 16.41 -82.45 -16.31
CA PRO A 6 15.47 -82.36 -15.20
C PRO A 6 14.37 -81.33 -15.48
N THR A 7 13.15 -81.69 -15.07
CA THR A 7 11.95 -80.86 -15.12
C THR A 7 11.94 -79.88 -13.95
N VAL A 8 11.87 -78.57 -14.22
CA VAL A 8 11.67 -77.53 -13.20
C VAL A 8 10.19 -77.15 -13.16
N VAL A 9 9.58 -77.27 -11.99
CA VAL A 9 8.19 -76.85 -11.72
C VAL A 9 8.20 -75.40 -11.24
N LEU A 10 7.54 -74.51 -11.99
CA LEU A 10 7.29 -73.12 -11.59
C LEU A 10 5.93 -73.01 -10.89
N VAL A 11 5.93 -72.55 -9.65
CA VAL A 11 4.73 -72.16 -8.90
C VAL A 11 4.47 -70.68 -9.16
N ALA A 12 3.35 -70.35 -9.78
CA ALA A 12 2.92 -68.97 -10.03
C ALA A 12 2.02 -68.50 -8.88
N THR A 13 2.48 -67.52 -8.09
CA THR A 13 1.68 -66.80 -7.10
C THR A 13 1.03 -65.58 -7.76
N ALA A 14 -0.30 -65.57 -7.83
CA ALA A 14 -1.07 -64.43 -8.31
C ALA A 14 -1.19 -63.36 -7.22
N VAL A 15 -0.60 -62.19 -7.45
CA VAL A 15 -0.78 -61.00 -6.61
C VAL A 15 -1.95 -60.19 -7.18
N ALA A 16 -3.06 -60.14 -6.44
CA ALA A 16 -4.22 -59.32 -6.80
C ALA A 16 -3.95 -57.86 -6.43
N TRP A 17 -3.88 -56.98 -7.43
CA TRP A 17 -3.79 -55.54 -7.25
C TRP A 17 -5.19 -54.94 -7.19
N LEU A 18 -5.56 -54.34 -6.06
CA LEU A 18 -6.75 -53.50 -5.95
C LEU A 18 -6.44 -52.11 -6.55
N PRO A 19 -7.27 -51.58 -7.46
CA PRO A 19 -7.12 -50.20 -7.91
C PRO A 19 -7.55 -49.26 -6.78
N ALA A 20 -6.61 -48.46 -6.28
CA ALA A 20 -6.94 -47.34 -5.42
C ALA A 20 -7.57 -46.24 -6.29
N ASP A 21 -8.87 -46.01 -6.12
CA ASP A 21 -9.56 -44.82 -6.65
C ASP A 21 -8.99 -43.58 -5.97
N GLN A 22 -8.02 -42.95 -6.62
CA GLN A 22 -7.52 -41.64 -6.23
C GLN A 22 -8.48 -40.59 -6.81
N THR A 23 -9.54 -40.27 -6.07
CA THR A 23 -10.30 -39.05 -6.30
C THR A 23 -9.33 -37.86 -6.18
N PRO A 24 -9.11 -37.05 -7.23
CA PRO A 24 -8.27 -35.88 -7.11
C PRO A 24 -8.92 -34.93 -6.12
N ALA A 25 -8.29 -34.71 -4.98
CA ALA A 25 -8.68 -33.64 -4.08
C ALA A 25 -8.57 -32.33 -4.87
N ALA A 26 -9.70 -31.70 -5.17
CA ALA A 26 -9.73 -30.40 -5.80
C ALA A 26 -8.94 -29.42 -4.93
N SER A 27 -7.78 -28.98 -5.41
CA SER A 27 -7.00 -27.91 -4.79
C SER A 27 -7.71 -26.58 -5.04
N GLY A 28 -8.85 -26.39 -4.38
CA GLY A 28 -9.60 -25.13 -4.32
C GLY A 28 -8.90 -24.14 -3.41
N GLY A 29 -7.65 -23.77 -3.70
CA GLY A 29 -7.00 -22.67 -3.02
C GLY A 29 -7.74 -21.39 -3.36
N THR A 30 -8.39 -20.75 -2.37
CA THR A 30 -9.15 -19.52 -2.60
C THR A 30 -8.25 -18.48 -3.27
N ARG A 31 -8.61 -18.10 -4.50
CA ARG A 31 -7.83 -17.16 -5.32
C ARG A 31 -7.64 -15.85 -4.57
N ARG A 32 -6.41 -15.33 -4.56
CA ARG A 32 -6.11 -13.99 -4.01
C ARG A 32 -6.94 -12.94 -4.75
N ARG A 33 -7.66 -12.11 -4.00
CA ARG A 33 -8.43 -10.97 -4.51
C ARG A 33 -7.70 -9.67 -4.21
N VAL A 34 -8.06 -8.64 -4.98
CA VAL A 34 -7.60 -7.26 -4.81
C VAL A 34 -8.84 -6.38 -4.70
N THR A 35 -8.87 -5.50 -3.70
CA THR A 35 -9.82 -4.38 -3.64
C THR A 35 -9.05 -3.07 -3.54
N THR A 36 -9.65 -1.99 -4.06
CA THR A 36 -9.16 -0.62 -3.92
C THR A 36 -10.11 0.22 -3.08
N GLU A 37 -11.07 -0.41 -2.41
CA GLU A 37 -12.04 0.27 -1.56
C GLU A 37 -11.37 0.83 -0.31
N HIS A 38 -11.59 2.11 -0.07
CA HIS A 38 -11.05 2.85 1.07
C HIS A 38 -11.89 4.11 1.28
N THR A 39 -11.86 4.64 2.48
CA THR A 39 -12.47 5.91 2.85
C THR A 39 -11.38 6.93 3.10
N CYS A 40 -11.55 8.13 2.54
CA CYS A 40 -10.69 9.28 2.78
C CYS A 40 -11.47 10.36 3.51
N ALA A 41 -11.05 10.72 4.72
CA ALA A 41 -11.63 11.83 5.47
C ALA A 41 -11.29 13.19 4.84
N ALA A 42 -10.10 13.30 4.24
CA ALA A 42 -9.62 14.50 3.57
C ALA A 42 -9.23 14.20 2.10
N PRO A 43 -10.20 14.07 1.18
CA PRO A 43 -9.91 13.90 -0.24
C PRO A 43 -9.25 15.17 -0.81
N LEU A 44 -8.14 15.00 -1.51
CA LEU A 44 -7.41 16.09 -2.16
C LEU A 44 -7.76 16.29 -3.64
N GLY A 45 -8.62 15.45 -4.19
CA GLY A 45 -8.99 15.48 -5.60
C GLY A 45 -8.18 14.50 -6.44
N SER A 46 -8.10 14.76 -7.74
CA SER A 46 -7.44 13.86 -8.70
C SER A 46 -6.22 14.51 -9.33
N GLY A 47 -5.23 13.70 -9.67
CA GLY A 47 -4.08 14.15 -10.44
C GLY A 47 -4.49 14.62 -11.84
N ALA A 48 -4.02 15.78 -12.26
CA ALA A 48 -4.30 16.36 -13.57
C ALA A 48 -3.73 15.50 -14.70
N LYS A 49 -2.55 14.91 -14.49
CA LYS A 49 -1.89 14.02 -15.45
C LYS A 49 -2.31 12.57 -15.27
N THR A 50 -2.26 12.06 -14.05
CA THR A 50 -2.44 10.62 -13.76
C THR A 50 -3.90 10.22 -13.63
N ARG A 51 -4.81 11.18 -13.39
CA ARG A 51 -6.24 10.96 -13.07
C ARG A 51 -6.47 10.08 -11.84
N ARG A 52 -5.43 9.86 -11.02
CA ARG A 52 -5.53 9.07 -9.79
C ARG A 52 -6.15 9.91 -8.67
N PRO A 53 -6.98 9.33 -7.79
CA PRO A 53 -7.41 10.00 -6.58
C PRO A 53 -6.27 10.09 -5.56
N PHE A 54 -6.23 11.20 -4.82
CA PHE A 54 -5.27 11.46 -3.76
C PHE A 54 -6.00 11.87 -2.47
N CYS A 55 -5.44 11.48 -1.33
CA CYS A 55 -5.96 11.83 -0.01
C CYS A 55 -4.85 12.38 0.88
N ASP A 56 -5.19 13.38 1.69
CA ASP A 56 -4.30 13.84 2.76
C ASP A 56 -4.23 12.75 3.85
N ILE A 57 -3.01 12.46 4.32
CA ILE A 57 -2.77 11.68 5.53
C ILE A 57 -2.66 12.66 6.69
N ILE A 58 -3.54 12.52 7.68
CA ILE A 58 -3.67 13.44 8.82
C ILE A 58 -3.15 12.77 10.09
N THR A 59 -2.45 13.53 10.93
CA THR A 59 -2.10 13.13 12.29
C THR A 59 -3.36 13.00 13.16
N GLY A 60 -3.56 11.86 13.81
CA GLY A 60 -4.77 11.62 14.62
C GLY A 60 -5.23 10.17 14.60
N SER A 61 -6.49 9.94 14.27
CA SER A 61 -7.13 8.62 14.17
C SER A 61 -7.37 8.19 12.70
N PRO A 62 -7.64 6.90 12.45
CA PRO A 62 -8.03 6.42 11.11
C PRO A 62 -9.25 7.13 10.54
N ALA A 63 -10.22 7.49 11.38
CA ALA A 63 -11.46 8.17 10.96
C ALA A 63 -11.22 9.61 10.49
N GLU A 64 -10.15 10.24 10.97
CA GLU A 64 -9.74 11.60 10.59
C GLU A 64 -8.76 11.60 9.42
N SER A 65 -8.29 10.42 8.97
CA SER A 65 -7.28 10.26 7.93
C SER A 65 -7.80 9.33 6.82
N VAL A 66 -7.18 8.16 6.64
CA VAL A 66 -7.55 7.18 5.61
C VAL A 66 -7.79 5.84 6.27
N SER A 67 -8.91 5.20 5.94
CA SER A 67 -9.28 3.88 6.44
C SER A 67 -9.56 2.91 5.29
N VAL A 68 -9.15 1.66 5.49
CA VAL A 68 -9.31 0.57 4.53
C VAL A 68 -10.09 -0.53 5.24
N THR A 69 -11.30 -0.81 4.76
CA THR A 69 -12.08 -1.96 5.21
C THR A 69 -11.50 -3.23 4.60
N ILE A 70 -11.30 -4.25 5.44
CA ILE A 70 -10.70 -5.51 5.06
C ILE A 70 -11.83 -6.54 4.99
N PRO A 71 -12.18 -7.03 3.80
CA PRO A 71 -13.23 -8.03 3.66
C PRO A 71 -12.89 -9.32 4.43
N ALA A 72 -13.90 -10.14 4.70
CA ALA A 72 -13.72 -11.43 5.33
C ALA A 72 -12.66 -12.26 4.57
N HIS A 73 -11.61 -12.67 5.29
CA HIS A 73 -10.43 -13.30 4.69
C HIS A 73 -9.85 -14.41 5.58
N THR A 74 -9.01 -15.22 4.96
CA THR A 74 -8.22 -16.28 5.60
C THR A 74 -6.76 -15.86 5.69
N GLY A 75 -6.14 -16.05 6.85
CA GLY A 75 -4.73 -15.69 7.05
C GLY A 75 -4.52 -14.16 7.06
N THR A 76 -3.37 -13.71 6.55
CA THR A 76 -3.02 -12.29 6.48
C THR A 76 -3.53 -11.64 5.20
N ALA A 77 -3.62 -10.31 5.22
CA ALA A 77 -3.81 -9.48 4.03
C ALA A 77 -2.54 -8.65 3.76
N THR A 78 -2.41 -8.09 2.56
CA THR A 78 -1.35 -7.14 2.20
C THR A 78 -1.97 -5.81 1.81
N LEU A 79 -1.60 -4.74 2.52
CA LEU A 79 -1.91 -3.37 2.14
C LEU A 79 -0.75 -2.79 1.33
N LEU A 80 -1.07 -2.21 0.17
CA LEU A 80 -0.12 -1.52 -0.70
C LEU A 80 -0.64 -0.12 -1.03
N PHE A 81 0.25 0.86 -1.13
CA PHE A 81 -0.08 2.22 -1.56
C PHE A 81 1.17 2.99 -1.99
N ASP A 82 0.97 4.10 -2.68
CA ASP A 82 2.02 5.06 -2.99
C ASP A 82 1.97 6.20 -1.95
N LEU A 83 3.06 6.41 -1.22
CA LEU A 83 3.24 7.46 -0.22
C LEU A 83 3.99 8.63 -0.84
N HIS A 84 3.54 9.85 -0.58
CA HIS A 84 4.11 11.06 -1.14
C HIS A 84 4.33 12.12 -0.06
N ASN A 85 5.42 12.89 -0.17
CA ASN A 85 5.49 14.16 0.56
C ASN A 85 4.42 15.12 0.02
N ARG A 86 3.82 15.88 0.94
CA ARG A 86 2.84 16.92 0.66
C ARG A 86 3.57 18.25 0.46
N PHE A 87 3.75 18.68 -0.78
CA PHE A 87 4.40 19.97 -1.05
C PHE A 87 3.40 21.10 -1.25
N GLY A 88 3.70 22.26 -0.68
CA GLY A 88 3.02 23.50 -1.01
C GLY A 88 3.53 24.06 -2.34
N VAL A 89 2.61 24.38 -3.26
CA VAL A 89 2.93 24.96 -4.58
C VAL A 89 2.68 26.47 -4.54
N PRO A 90 3.71 27.31 -4.68
CA PRO A 90 3.57 28.77 -4.66
C PRO A 90 2.64 29.31 -5.76
N ARG A 91 1.95 30.43 -5.49
CA ARG A 91 0.95 31.02 -6.41
C ARG A 91 1.53 31.87 -7.55
N LEU A 92 2.75 32.38 -7.42
CA LEU A 92 3.33 33.36 -8.34
C LEU A 92 4.46 32.73 -9.17
N SER A 93 4.31 32.79 -10.50
CA SER A 93 5.32 32.44 -11.48
C SER A 93 6.46 33.46 -11.44
N GLY A 94 7.51 33.13 -10.71
CA GLY A 94 8.68 33.95 -10.48
C GLY A 94 9.52 33.30 -9.39
N TYR A 95 10.10 32.15 -9.71
CA TYR A 95 10.89 31.35 -8.77
C TYR A 95 12.36 31.84 -8.78
N PRO A 96 12.86 32.59 -7.79
CA PRO A 96 14.27 32.51 -7.44
C PRO A 96 14.54 31.16 -6.75
N GLY A 97 14.35 30.05 -7.48
CA GLY A 97 14.21 28.69 -6.93
C GLY A 97 12.97 28.56 -6.01
N ALA A 98 12.26 27.43 -6.04
CA ALA A 98 11.61 27.05 -4.79
C ALA A 98 12.80 26.78 -3.87
N SER A 99 13.02 27.71 -2.95
CA SER A 99 14.12 27.66 -2.01
C SER A 99 14.10 26.25 -1.42
N TYR A 100 15.21 25.52 -1.49
CA TYR A 100 15.29 24.07 -1.20
C TYR A 100 14.47 23.70 0.04
N VAL A 101 13.41 22.90 -0.11
CA VAL A 101 12.63 22.41 1.03
C VAL A 101 12.64 20.89 1.08
N ARG A 102 13.33 20.32 2.07
CA ARG A 102 13.34 18.86 2.32
C ARG A 102 12.22 18.54 3.29
N HIS A 103 11.32 17.65 2.89
CA HIS A 103 10.25 17.14 3.75
C HIS A 103 10.53 15.69 4.09
N GLU A 104 10.42 15.35 5.37
CA GLU A 104 10.44 13.97 5.87
C GLU A 104 9.10 13.73 6.58
N ALA A 105 8.23 12.95 5.95
CA ALA A 105 6.94 12.60 6.52
C ALA A 105 6.98 11.17 7.02
N VAL A 106 6.52 10.95 8.24
CA VAL A 106 6.39 9.63 8.88
C VAL A 106 4.92 9.35 9.09
N ILE A 107 4.51 8.12 8.76
CA ILE A 107 3.14 7.64 8.93
C ILE A 107 3.14 6.34 9.72
N ARG A 108 1.98 6.00 10.28
CA ARG A 108 1.72 4.73 10.94
C ARG A 108 0.55 4.05 10.24
N VAL A 109 0.68 2.74 10.04
CA VAL A 109 -0.46 1.88 9.77
C VAL A 109 -0.94 1.31 11.08
N VAL A 110 -2.22 1.46 11.38
CA VAL A 110 -2.81 1.13 12.69
C VAL A 110 -4.05 0.24 12.53
N ARG A 111 -4.37 -0.49 13.59
CA ARG A 111 -5.65 -1.18 13.77
C ARG A 111 -6.73 -0.18 14.19
N ASP A 112 -7.97 -0.65 14.24
CA ASP A 112 -9.14 0.07 14.76
C ASP A 112 -8.99 0.48 16.23
N ASP A 113 -8.35 -0.36 17.05
CA ASP A 113 -8.02 -0.06 18.45
C ASP A 113 -6.85 0.93 18.64
N GLY A 114 -6.29 1.46 17.53
CA GLY A 114 -5.14 2.37 17.54
C GLY A 114 -3.78 1.66 17.64
N GLY A 115 -3.75 0.34 17.82
CA GLY A 115 -2.54 -0.45 17.88
C GLY A 115 -1.75 -0.39 16.58
N VAL A 116 -0.47 -0.03 16.67
CA VAL A 116 0.40 0.12 15.48
C VAL A 116 0.72 -1.24 14.86
N ILE A 117 0.53 -1.33 13.55
CA ILE A 117 0.96 -2.46 12.70
C ILE A 117 2.39 -2.20 12.22
N GLY A 118 2.68 -0.98 11.79
CA GLY A 118 4.02 -0.58 11.39
C GLY A 118 4.12 0.89 11.00
N ARG A 119 5.32 1.33 10.63
CA ARG A 119 5.62 2.70 10.21
C ARG A 119 6.27 2.73 8.83
N ALA A 120 6.02 3.80 8.10
CA ALA A 120 6.71 4.11 6.85
C ALA A 120 7.08 5.59 6.84
N ALA A 121 8.09 5.95 6.05
CA ALA A 121 8.51 7.33 5.89
C ALA A 121 8.79 7.62 4.42
N VAL A 122 8.60 8.88 4.02
CA VAL A 122 8.98 9.38 2.71
C VAL A 122 9.76 10.68 2.89
N ILE A 123 10.91 10.75 2.22
CA ILE A 123 11.80 11.91 2.25
C ILE A 123 12.01 12.37 0.82
N ARG A 124 11.60 13.60 0.52
CA ARG A 124 11.76 14.22 -0.80
C ARG A 124 12.01 15.72 -0.64
N GLU A 125 12.48 16.31 -1.72
CA GLU A 125 12.74 17.74 -1.82
C GLU A 125 11.84 18.36 -2.88
N PHE A 126 11.46 19.61 -2.66
CA PHE A 126 10.81 20.43 -3.67
C PHE A 126 11.71 21.61 -4.03
N ARG A 127 12.31 21.55 -5.23
CA ARG A 127 13.23 22.57 -5.76
C ARG A 127 12.58 23.29 -6.94
N THR A 128 11.83 22.53 -7.73
CA THR A 128 11.10 23.03 -8.90
C THR A 128 9.79 22.28 -9.09
N PRO A 129 8.85 22.83 -9.89
CA PRO A 129 7.65 22.09 -10.29
C PRO A 129 7.90 20.72 -10.94
N ALA A 130 9.09 20.47 -11.49
CA ALA A 130 9.44 19.17 -12.06
C ALA A 130 9.65 18.06 -11.01
N ASP A 131 9.84 18.43 -9.73
CA ASP A 131 9.91 17.46 -8.64
C ASP A 131 8.52 16.96 -8.22
N LEU A 132 7.43 17.54 -8.74
CA LEU A 132 6.07 17.08 -8.46
C LEU A 132 5.76 15.82 -9.28
N PHE A 133 5.10 14.86 -8.64
CA PHE A 133 4.57 13.69 -9.34
C PHE A 133 3.35 14.04 -10.20
N ASP A 134 2.48 14.89 -9.69
CA ASP A 134 1.30 15.39 -10.37
C ASP A 134 0.89 16.77 -9.80
N GLN A 135 0.00 17.46 -10.48
CA GLN A 135 -0.77 18.57 -9.91
C GLN A 135 -2.19 18.12 -9.62
N LEU A 136 -2.79 18.59 -8.54
CA LEU A 136 -4.14 18.14 -8.15
C LEU A 136 -5.19 19.10 -8.67
N THR A 137 -6.24 18.59 -9.31
CA THR A 137 -7.35 19.39 -9.85
C THR A 137 -8.27 19.91 -8.74
N GLY A 138 -9.14 20.87 -9.09
CA GLY A 138 -10.15 21.41 -8.16
C GLY A 138 -9.58 22.46 -7.21
N GLY A 139 -8.67 23.30 -7.70
CA GLY A 139 -8.13 24.44 -6.97
C GLY A 139 -8.24 25.75 -7.77
N GLY A 140 -7.89 26.86 -7.10
CA GLY A 140 -8.00 28.21 -7.66
C GLY A 140 -6.72 28.75 -8.31
N LEU A 141 -5.70 27.92 -8.53
CA LEU A 141 -4.49 28.33 -9.26
C LEU A 141 -4.72 28.25 -10.77
N PRO A 142 -3.88 28.92 -11.60
CA PRO A 142 -3.95 28.81 -13.06
C PRO A 142 -3.97 27.34 -13.49
N GLY A 143 -4.87 27.01 -14.43
CA GLY A 143 -5.11 25.62 -14.83
C GLY A 143 -6.07 24.84 -13.92
N GLY A 144 -6.70 25.49 -12.92
CA GLY A 144 -7.69 24.87 -12.04
C GLY A 144 -7.09 23.91 -11.02
N VAL A 145 -5.80 24.05 -10.71
CA VAL A 145 -5.06 23.15 -9.81
C VAL A 145 -4.99 23.70 -8.38
N LYS A 146 -4.76 22.81 -7.42
CA LYS A 146 -4.57 23.14 -6.00
C LYS A 146 -3.16 23.65 -5.72
N GLY A 147 -3.03 24.43 -4.65
CA GLY A 147 -1.74 24.89 -4.12
C GLY A 147 -0.99 23.84 -3.30
N VAL A 148 -1.37 22.57 -3.42
CA VAL A 148 -0.67 21.42 -2.83
C VAL A 148 -0.53 20.34 -3.88
N ALA A 149 0.58 19.61 -3.84
CA ALA A 149 0.87 18.56 -4.81
C ALA A 149 1.69 17.42 -4.20
N PRO A 150 1.53 16.19 -4.71
CA PRO A 150 2.35 15.05 -4.31
C PRO A 150 3.76 15.14 -4.91
N GLY A 151 4.79 14.88 -4.09
CA GLY A 151 6.13 14.55 -4.56
C GLY A 151 6.22 13.16 -5.20
N PRO A 152 7.41 12.72 -5.66
CA PRO A 152 7.59 11.41 -6.29
C PRO A 152 7.18 10.27 -5.33
N PRO A 153 6.49 9.24 -5.81
CA PRO A 153 5.95 8.17 -4.96
C PRO A 153 7.05 7.35 -4.29
N GLU A 154 6.75 6.91 -3.08
CA GLU A 154 7.41 5.82 -2.37
C GLU A 154 6.42 4.65 -2.27
N ALA A 155 6.76 3.50 -2.84
CA ALA A 155 5.85 2.34 -2.82
C ALA A 155 5.93 1.63 -1.47
N VAL A 156 4.81 1.60 -0.74
CA VAL A 156 4.74 1.04 0.60
C VAL A 156 3.95 -0.26 0.61
N ARG A 157 4.42 -1.24 1.40
CA ARG A 157 3.78 -2.55 1.57
C ARG A 157 3.75 -2.94 3.05
N PHE A 158 2.57 -3.27 3.56
CA PHE A 158 2.38 -3.82 4.91
C PHE A 158 1.68 -5.17 4.88
N THR A 159 2.15 -6.09 5.72
CA THR A 159 1.42 -7.32 6.05
C THR A 159 0.46 -7.01 7.19
N LEU A 160 -0.83 -7.19 6.93
CA LEU A 160 -1.89 -7.01 7.90
C LEU A 160 -2.13 -8.34 8.64
N PRO A 161 -2.13 -8.35 9.99
CA PRO A 161 -2.40 -9.54 10.78
C PRO A 161 -3.75 -10.19 10.45
N ALA A 162 -3.87 -11.49 10.67
CA ALA A 162 -5.14 -12.17 10.52
C ALA A 162 -6.19 -11.63 11.52
N GLY A 163 -7.44 -11.58 11.10
CA GLY A 163 -8.57 -11.28 11.99
C GLY A 163 -8.87 -9.80 12.20
N ILE A 164 -8.06 -8.87 11.68
CA ILE A 164 -8.41 -7.45 11.69
C ILE A 164 -9.38 -7.13 10.55
N THR A 165 -10.33 -6.23 10.80
CA THR A 165 -11.38 -5.86 9.84
C THR A 165 -11.18 -4.49 9.23
N THR A 166 -10.31 -3.68 9.82
CA THR A 166 -9.97 -2.33 9.35
C THR A 166 -8.48 -2.05 9.56
N ALA A 167 -7.89 -1.30 8.62
CA ALA A 167 -6.57 -0.70 8.81
C ALA A 167 -6.65 0.81 8.52
N GLY A 168 -6.01 1.62 9.36
CA GLY A 168 -5.86 3.05 9.16
C GLY A 168 -4.47 3.42 8.66
N ILE A 169 -4.38 4.40 7.75
CA ILE A 169 -3.12 5.06 7.36
C ILE A 169 -3.16 6.47 7.96
N VAL A 170 -2.30 6.71 8.96
CA VAL A 170 -2.38 7.88 9.84
C VAL A 170 -1.04 8.59 9.91
N GLY A 171 -1.06 9.92 9.99
CA GLY A 171 0.13 10.73 10.15
C GLY A 171 0.79 10.50 11.51
N ASP A 172 2.12 10.43 11.53
CA ASP A 172 2.91 10.42 12.76
C ASP A 172 3.57 11.80 12.95
N SER A 173 4.35 12.24 11.96
CA SER A 173 5.00 13.54 11.99
C SER A 173 5.44 14.00 10.60
N LEU A 174 5.70 15.29 10.47
CA LEU A 174 6.36 15.90 9.33
C LEU A 174 7.52 16.77 9.84
N ARG A 175 8.72 16.54 9.31
CA ARG A 175 9.86 17.41 9.47
C ARG A 175 10.11 18.16 8.17
N VAL A 176 10.25 19.48 8.26
CA VAL A 176 10.52 20.35 7.11
C VAL A 176 11.82 21.08 7.35
N ARG A 177 12.79 20.87 6.49
CA ARG A 177 13.96 21.74 6.40
C ARG A 177 13.68 22.82 5.38
N THR A 178 13.56 24.06 5.85
CA THR A 178 13.36 25.22 5.00
C THR A 178 14.66 25.60 4.30
N ALA A 179 14.54 26.42 3.27
CA ALA A 179 15.69 26.81 2.47
C ALA A 179 16.67 27.75 3.16
N THR A 180 16.22 28.43 4.21
CA THR A 180 17.09 29.23 5.09
C THR A 180 17.84 28.36 6.09
N GLY A 181 17.66 27.04 6.05
CA GLY A 181 18.32 26.06 6.91
C GLY A 181 17.59 25.80 8.23
N GLY A 182 16.40 26.35 8.44
CA GLY A 182 15.58 26.07 9.62
C GLY A 182 14.94 24.69 9.54
N ASP A 183 14.90 23.97 10.66
CA ASP A 183 14.20 22.70 10.79
C ASP A 183 12.91 22.90 11.62
N GLU A 184 11.77 22.54 11.05
CA GLU A 184 10.45 22.59 11.69
C GLU A 184 9.89 21.17 11.82
N THR A 185 9.22 20.88 12.94
CA THR A 185 8.56 19.58 13.17
C THR A 185 7.08 19.80 13.48
N TYR A 186 6.25 18.97 12.87
CA TYR A 186 4.80 18.98 13.00
C TYR A 186 4.32 17.58 13.36
N ASP A 187 3.81 17.41 14.57
CA ASP A 187 3.27 16.15 15.11
C ASP A 187 1.91 16.32 15.82
N ALA A 188 1.46 17.57 15.97
CA ALA A 188 0.15 17.88 16.54
C ALA A 188 -0.99 17.24 15.72
N PRO A 189 -2.05 16.70 16.36
CA PRO A 189 -3.21 16.14 15.68
C PRO A 189 -3.92 17.14 14.74
N GLY A 190 -4.65 16.60 13.76
CA GLY A 190 -5.43 17.36 12.78
C GLY A 190 -4.60 18.00 11.66
N ARG A 191 -3.29 17.76 11.59
CA ARG A 191 -2.43 18.31 10.54
C ARG A 191 -2.17 17.28 9.44
N PRO A 192 -2.37 17.63 8.16
CA PRO A 192 -1.89 16.84 7.05
C PRO A 192 -0.36 16.81 7.01
N VAL A 193 0.23 15.61 6.97
CA VAL A 193 1.69 15.41 6.95
C VAL A 193 2.20 14.77 5.67
N ALA A 194 1.36 14.03 4.95
CA ALA A 194 1.70 13.33 3.72
C ALA A 194 0.47 13.20 2.80
N ILE A 195 0.68 12.71 1.59
CA ILE A 195 -0.39 12.34 0.65
C ILE A 195 -0.27 10.86 0.32
N VAL A 196 -1.41 10.18 0.18
CA VAL A 196 -1.47 8.78 -0.30
C VAL A 196 -2.24 8.68 -1.61
N SER A 197 -1.82 7.75 -2.46
CA SER A 197 -2.57 7.32 -3.65
C SER A 197 -2.42 5.81 -3.89
N ASN A 198 -3.14 5.30 -4.90
CA ASN A 198 -2.98 3.92 -5.41
C ASN A 198 -3.13 2.83 -4.31
N ILE A 199 -4.07 3.04 -3.38
CA ILE A 199 -4.34 2.13 -2.28
C ILE A 199 -4.94 0.83 -2.82
N ARG A 200 -4.36 -0.29 -2.43
CA ARG A 200 -4.76 -1.65 -2.81
C ARG A 200 -4.63 -2.59 -1.63
N LEU A 201 -5.63 -3.43 -1.44
CA LEU A 201 -5.63 -4.50 -0.46
C LEU A 201 -5.67 -5.85 -1.19
N GLU A 202 -4.64 -6.67 -1.02
CA GLU A 202 -4.62 -8.05 -1.47
C GLU A 202 -4.97 -9.00 -0.32
N TYR A 203 -5.90 -9.92 -0.52
CA TYR A 203 -6.33 -10.86 0.52
C TYR A 203 -6.80 -12.18 -0.08
N ARG A 204 -6.87 -13.24 0.74
CA ARG A 204 -7.54 -14.50 0.37
C ARG A 204 -8.93 -14.52 0.99
N PRO A 205 -10.01 -14.50 0.20
CA PRO A 205 -11.37 -14.53 0.73
C PRO A 205 -11.61 -15.73 1.64
N ARG A 206 -12.48 -15.54 2.63
CA ARG A 206 -13.08 -16.63 3.40
C ARG A 206 -14.36 -17.12 2.72
#